data_AF-A0A494W5C9-F1
#
_entry.id   AF-A0A494W5C9-F1
#
_cell.length_a   1.000
_cell.length_b   1.000
_cell.length_c   1.000
_cell.angle_alpha   90.00
_cell.angle_beta   90.00
_cell.angle_gamma   90.00
#
_symmetry.space_group_name_H-M   'P 1'
#
loop_
_entity.id
_entity.type
_entity.pdbx_description
1 polymer ?
#
loop_
_entity_poly.entity_id
_entity_poly.type
_entity_poly.pdbx_seq_one_letter_code
_entity_poly.pdbx_strand_id
1 'polypeptide(L)'
;MKNGFKIILFVLAFGLMLIARQPADAQCAQCAAQVETNAQSGSSKTRGLNNGILFLLAAPYLAVAVCGYVWYKKYRRKDVKLDIRSEKLHLN
;
A
#
# COMPACT_ATOMS: atom_id res chain seq x y z
N MET A 1 -11.19 2.45 35.79
CA MET A 1 -10.08 3.42 35.60
C MET A 1 -8.81 2.81 34.97
N LYS A 2 -8.37 1.59 35.34
CA LYS A 2 -7.14 0.97 34.77
C LYS A 2 -7.15 0.75 33.26
N ASN A 3 -8.30 0.40 32.67
CA ASN A 3 -8.37 0.05 31.24
C ASN A 3 -8.36 1.29 30.35
N GLY A 4 -9.04 2.37 30.76
CA GLY A 4 -9.01 3.66 30.05
C GLY A 4 -7.60 4.27 30.03
N PHE A 5 -6.88 4.19 31.14
CA PHE A 5 -5.50 4.67 31.20
C PHE A 5 -4.56 3.91 30.24
N LYS A 6 -4.72 2.59 30.11
CA LYS A 6 -3.98 1.76 29.14
C LYS A 6 -4.29 2.13 27.68
N ILE A 7 -5.55 2.40 27.37
CA ILE A 7 -5.99 2.81 26.02
C ILE A 7 -5.40 4.17 25.68
N ILE A 8 -5.45 5.13 26.62
CA ILE A 8 -4.86 6.47 26.41
C ILE A 8 -3.35 6.35 26.19
N LEU A 9 -2.65 5.55 26.99
CA LEU A 9 -1.21 5.28 26.80
C LEU A 9 -0.90 4.64 25.45
N PHE A 10 -1.72 3.69 25.01
CA PHE A 10 -1.54 3.03 23.72
C PHE A 10 -1.74 4.00 22.54
N VAL A 11 -2.81 4.81 22.59
CA VAL A 11 -3.10 5.81 21.56
C VAL A 11 -2.00 6.88 21.53
N LEU A 12 -1.53 7.33 22.69
CA LEU A 12 -0.45 8.30 22.80
C LEU A 12 0.87 7.74 22.23
N ALA A 13 1.23 6.51 22.58
CA ALA A 13 2.43 5.85 22.06
C ALA A 13 2.37 5.65 20.54
N PHE A 14 1.22 5.19 20.03
CA PHE A 14 1.00 5.02 18.60
C PHE A 14 1.05 6.36 17.84
N GLY A 15 0.43 7.41 18.39
CA GLY A 15 0.50 8.76 17.84
C GLY A 15 1.92 9.32 17.80
N LEU A 16 2.73 9.07 18.83
CA LEU A 16 4.14 9.46 18.86
C LEU A 16 4.95 8.74 17.79
N MET A 17 4.70 7.46 17.53
CA MET A 17 5.39 6.70 16.48
C MET A 17 5.10 7.24 15.07
N LEU A 18 3.90 7.76 14.82
CA LEU A 18 3.53 8.34 13.51
C LEU A 18 4.25 9.66 13.22
N ILE A 19 4.63 10.40 14.28
CA ILE A 19 5.30 11.70 14.16
C ILE A 19 6.83 11.54 14.25
N ALA A 20 7.30 10.42 14.81
CA ALA A 20 8.71 10.10 14.92
C ALA A 20 9.33 9.83 13.53
N ARG A 21 9.94 10.86 12.94
CA ARG A 21 10.75 10.74 11.74
C ARG A 21 12.16 10.31 12.11
N GLN A 22 12.45 9.01 12.00
CA GLN A 22 13.84 8.54 12.00
C GLN A 22 14.43 8.71 10.59
N PRO A 23 15.70 9.12 10.45
CA PRO A 23 16.39 8.94 9.18
C PRO A 23 16.36 7.44 8.87
N ALA A 24 15.76 7.08 7.74
CA ALA A 24 15.81 5.70 7.28
C ALA A 24 17.23 5.45 6.75
N ASP A 25 18.12 4.95 7.60
CA ASP A 25 19.38 4.40 7.16
C ASP A 25 19.06 3.23 6.23
N ALA A 26 19.38 3.40 4.94
CA ALA A 26 19.10 2.40 3.94
C ALA A 26 19.79 1.08 4.33
N GLN A 27 19.03 0.02 4.59
CA GLN A 27 19.55 -1.33 4.86
C GLN A 27 20.22 -1.98 3.63
N CYS A 28 20.50 -1.20 2.59
CA CYS A 28 21.26 -1.64 1.44
C CYS A 28 22.37 -0.63 1.18
N ALA A 29 23.57 -0.93 1.71
CA ALA A 29 24.81 -0.17 1.45
C ALA A 29 25.10 0.00 -0.07
N GLN A 30 24.49 -0.84 -0.92
CA GLN A 30 24.64 -0.79 -2.37
C GLN A 30 23.98 0.45 -3.02
N CYS A 31 22.86 0.94 -2.48
CA CYS A 31 22.16 2.10 -3.07
C CYS A 31 22.89 3.42 -2.75
N ALA A 32 23.42 3.58 -1.53
CA ALA A 32 24.16 4.77 -1.14
C ALA A 32 25.53 4.85 -1.85
N ALA A 33 26.28 3.74 -1.88
CA ALA A 33 27.60 3.69 -2.52
C ALA A 33 27.55 3.98 -4.03
N GLN A 34 26.50 3.51 -4.72
CA GLN A 34 26.33 3.78 -6.15
C GLN A 34 25.99 5.25 -6.41
N VAL A 35 25.17 5.88 -5.56
CA VAL A 35 24.81 7.30 -5.70
C VAL A 35 26.02 8.20 -5.45
N GLU A 36 26.81 7.90 -4.42
CA GLU A 36 28.00 8.66 -4.07
C GLU A 36 29.09 8.54 -5.14
N THR A 37 29.32 7.33 -5.67
CA THR A 37 30.28 7.10 -6.77
C THR A 37 29.86 7.80 -8.07
N ASN A 38 28.55 7.86 -8.37
CA ASN A 38 28.04 8.55 -9.57
C ASN A 38 27.94 10.08 -9.40
N ALA A 39 27.81 10.58 -8.17
CA ALA A 39 27.83 12.01 -7.88
C ALA A 39 29.25 12.59 -7.98
N GLN A 40 30.25 11.83 -7.51
CA GLN A 40 31.66 12.23 -7.56
C GLN A 40 32.25 12.18 -8.99
N SER A 41 31.64 11.43 -9.91
CA SER A 41 32.10 11.33 -11.32
C SER A 41 31.60 12.46 -12.24
N GLY A 42 30.91 13.48 -11.70
CA GLY A 42 30.45 14.66 -12.46
C GLY A 42 29.36 14.34 -13.51
N SER A 43 28.81 13.13 -13.50
CA SER A 43 27.82 12.67 -14.47
C SER A 43 26.42 13.19 -14.12
N SER A 44 25.71 13.75 -15.10
CA SER A 44 24.31 14.23 -14.97
C SER A 44 23.28 13.15 -14.60
N LYS A 45 23.71 11.90 -14.39
CA LYS A 45 22.89 10.74 -14.00
C LYS A 45 22.25 10.87 -12.60
N THR A 46 22.73 11.78 -11.75
CA THR A 46 22.09 12.13 -10.47
C THR A 46 20.83 13.00 -10.65
N ARG A 47 20.70 13.72 -11.77
CA ARG A 47 19.49 14.47 -12.13
C ARG A 47 18.43 13.51 -12.66
N GLY A 48 17.59 12.97 -11.76
CA GLY A 48 16.46 12.12 -12.12
C GLY A 48 16.32 10.85 -11.31
N LEU A 49 17.26 10.56 -10.40
CA LEU A 49 17.20 9.40 -9.53
C LEU A 49 15.92 9.38 -8.66
N ASN A 50 15.52 10.53 -8.12
CA ASN A 50 14.27 10.65 -7.35
C ASN A 50 13.04 10.30 -8.19
N ASN A 51 13.04 10.63 -9.48
CA ASN A 51 11.96 10.25 -10.39
C ASN A 51 11.96 8.74 -10.66
N GLY A 52 13.14 8.13 -10.77
CA GLY A 52 13.29 6.67 -10.89
C GLY A 52 12.78 5.91 -9.66
N ILE A 53 13.09 6.40 -8.45
CA ILE A 53 12.61 5.82 -7.19
C ILE A 53 11.07 5.92 -7.12
N LEU A 54 10.51 7.10 -7.43
CA LEU A 54 9.06 7.29 -7.45
C LEU A 54 8.37 6.41 -8.49
N PHE A 55 8.99 6.22 -9.67
CA PHE A 55 8.47 5.33 -10.71
C PHE A 55 8.46 3.87 -10.26
N LEU A 56 9.56 3.37 -9.71
CA LEU A 56 9.67 2.00 -9.20
C LEU A 56 8.73 1.75 -8.02
N LEU A 57 8.53 2.74 -7.15
CA LEU A 57 7.57 2.65 -6.05
C LEU A 57 6.12 2.68 -6.53
N ALA A 58 5.79 3.50 -7.55
CA ALA A 58 4.42 3.60 -8.08
C ALA A 58 4.01 2.38 -8.92
N ALA A 59 4.95 1.77 -9.65
CA ALA A 59 4.70 0.65 -10.55
C ALA A 59 3.91 -0.53 -9.92
N PRO A 60 4.27 -1.09 -8.74
CA PRO A 60 3.52 -2.19 -8.15
C PRO A 60 2.09 -1.80 -7.75
N TYR A 61 1.87 -0.59 -7.22
CA TYR A 61 0.52 -0.14 -6.86
C TYR A 61 -0.35 0.06 -8.09
N LEU A 62 0.21 0.64 -9.16
CA LEU A 62 -0.50 0.80 -10.43
C LEU A 62 -0.85 -0.55 -11.06
N ALA A 63 0.07 -1.52 -11.03
CA ALA A 63 -0.19 -2.87 -11.52
C ALA A 63 -1.35 -3.53 -10.75
N VAL A 64 -1.35 -3.45 -9.42
CA VAL A 64 -2.43 -3.99 -8.58
C VAL A 64 -3.77 -3.28 -8.87
N ALA A 65 -3.76 -1.95 -9.00
CA ALA A 65 -4.96 -1.17 -9.30
C ALA A 65 -5.58 -1.56 -10.65
N VAL A 66 -4.75 -1.71 -11.69
CA VAL A 66 -5.20 -2.15 -13.03
C VAL A 66 -5.77 -3.56 -12.98
N CYS A 67 -5.04 -4.50 -12.37
CA CYS A 67 -5.51 -5.88 -12.22
C CYS A 67 -6.83 -5.96 -11.43
N GLY A 68 -6.92 -5.24 -10.32
CA GLY A 68 -8.13 -5.16 -9.50
C GLY A 68 -9.32 -4.56 -10.24
N TYR A 69 -9.10 -3.48 -11.00
CA TYR A 69 -10.14 -2.86 -11.82
C TYR A 69 -10.67 -3.80 -12.91
N VAL A 70 -9.78 -4.47 -13.64
CA VAL A 70 -10.16 -5.44 -14.69
C VAL A 70 -10.92 -6.61 -14.07
N TRP A 71 -10.45 -7.15 -12.95
CA TRP A 71 -11.12 -8.24 -12.24
C TRP A 71 -12.51 -7.83 -11.77
N TYR A 72 -12.64 -6.67 -11.12
CA TYR A 72 -13.93 -6.16 -10.67
C TYR A 72 -14.90 -5.99 -11.84
N LYS A 73 -14.47 -5.37 -12.94
CA LYS A 73 -15.34 -5.15 -14.10
C LYS A 73 -15.79 -6.47 -14.76
N LYS A 74 -14.91 -7.48 -14.82
CA LYS A 74 -15.18 -8.75 -15.50
C LYS A 74 -15.96 -9.75 -14.64
N TYR A 75 -15.69 -9.79 -13.34
CA TYR A 75 -16.21 -10.82 -12.43
C TYR A 75 -17.25 -10.31 -11.43
N ARG A 76 -17.59 -9.01 -11.43
CA ARG A 76 -18.72 -8.52 -10.65
C ARG A 76 -20.00 -9.21 -11.10
N ARG A 77 -20.53 -10.05 -10.21
CA ARG A 77 -21.83 -10.73 -10.37
C ARG A 77 -22.87 -9.63 -10.55
N LYS A 78 -23.64 -9.71 -11.64
CA LYS A 78 -24.86 -8.93 -11.81
C LYS A 78 -25.90 -9.50 -10.87
N ASP A 79 -26.76 -8.64 -10.30
CA ASP A 79 -27.87 -9.08 -9.46
C ASP A 79 -28.69 -10.12 -10.22
N VAL A 80 -28.63 -11.37 -9.74
CA VAL A 80 -29.46 -12.44 -10.28
C VAL A 80 -30.84 -12.22 -9.69
N LYS A 81 -31.80 -11.80 -10.51
CA LYS A 81 -33.21 -11.83 -10.11
C LYS A 81 -33.59 -13.28 -9.86
N LEU A 82 -33.61 -13.69 -8.60
CA LEU A 82 -34.10 -15.00 -8.19
C LEU A 82 -35.62 -14.94 -8.23
N ASP A 83 -36.19 -15.46 -9.32
CA ASP A 83 -37.63 -15.74 -9.41
C ASP A 83 -37.91 -17.01 -8.60
N ILE A 84 -38.13 -16.85 -7.29
CA ILE A 84 -38.55 -17.95 -6.44
C ILE A 84 -40.05 -18.09 -6.60
N ARG A 85 -40.50 -19.23 -7.17
CA ARG A 85 -41.93 -19.54 -7.27
C ARG A 85 -42.53 -19.54 -5.87
N SER A 86 -43.51 -18.66 -5.63
CA SER A 86 -44.18 -18.46 -4.34
C SER A 86 -45.11 -19.63 -3.94
N GLU A 87 -44.98 -20.80 -4.56
CA GLU A 87 -45.73 -21.98 -4.13
C GLU A 87 -45.19 -22.51 -2.82
N LYS A 88 -46.11 -22.86 -1.92
CA LYS A 88 -45.75 -23.54 -0.69
C LYS A 88 -45.20 -24.92 -1.05
N LEU A 89 -43.94 -25.18 -0.69
CA LEU A 89 -43.35 -26.50 -0.79
C LEU A 89 -44.01 -27.41 0.25
N HIS A 90 -44.91 -28.29 -0.20
CA HIS A 90 -45.47 -29.35 0.64
C HIS A 90 -44.42 -30.44 0.83
N LEU A 91 -43.61 -30.30 1.87
CA LEU A 91 -42.79 -31.40 2.39
C LEU A 91 -43.73 -32.32 3.17
N ASN A 92 -43.80 -33.58 2.73
CA ASN A 92 -44.60 -34.67 3.30
C ASN A 92 -44.34 -34.87 4.79
#